data_AF-A0A521A0I4-F1
#
_entry.id   AF-A0A521A0I4-F1
#
_cell.length_a   1.000
_cell.length_b   1.000
_cell.length_c   1.000
_cell.angle_alpha   90.00
_cell.angle_beta   90.00
_cell.angle_gamma   90.00
#
_symmetry.space_group_name_H-M   'P 1'
#
loop_
_entity.id
_entity.type
_entity.pdbx_description
1 polymer ?
#
loop_
_entity_poly.entity_id
_entity_poly.type
_entity_poly.pdbx_seq_one_letter_code
_entity_poly.pdbx_strand_id
1 'polypeptide(L)'
;MISHFKNSIFIITDEHHCPFYSAKEEFEVSENALKIPTGKPVCLILAQDIVALASEQAILEKQEKGIGEQPEFKCGGCGGIIKFEYKKAKNYSTLQMKLLVAAERKEKLREIIKYADDLREIELFSSLAEDDLLDLGTLLEFEHYDWGYFVSQKGQAGT
;
A
#
# COMPACT_ATOMS: atom_id res chain seq x y z
N MET A 1 -4.01 -24.54 -1.27
CA MET A 1 -3.50 -23.88 -2.48
C MET A 1 -3.29 -22.42 -2.10
N ILE A 2 -2.06 -22.02 -1.80
CA ILE A 2 -1.76 -20.74 -1.14
C ILE A 2 -1.45 -19.74 -2.26
N SER A 3 -2.25 -18.67 -2.39
CA SER A 3 -2.00 -17.57 -3.33
C SER A 3 -0.71 -16.84 -2.93
N HIS A 4 0.25 -16.75 -3.85
CA HIS A 4 1.61 -16.26 -3.57
C HIS A 4 1.83 -14.77 -3.87
N PHE A 5 0.79 -14.02 -4.25
CA PHE A 5 0.85 -12.56 -4.43
C PHE A 5 0.55 -11.86 -3.11
N LYS A 6 1.38 -12.11 -2.09
CA LYS A 6 1.32 -11.32 -0.86
C LYS A 6 2.04 -9.99 -1.13
N ASN A 7 1.27 -8.97 -1.45
CA ASN A 7 1.66 -7.56 -1.53
C ASN A 7 2.57 -7.25 -2.73
N SER A 8 1.94 -7.07 -3.90
CA SER A 8 2.57 -6.73 -5.17
C SER A 8 2.07 -5.39 -5.68
N ILE A 9 2.98 -4.54 -6.18
CA ILE A 9 2.62 -3.30 -6.87
C ILE A 9 2.96 -3.48 -8.35
N PHE A 10 2.03 -3.11 -9.21
CA PHE A 10 2.22 -3.10 -10.64
C PHE A 10 2.14 -1.67 -11.15
N ILE A 11 2.98 -1.34 -12.13
CA ILE A 11 2.97 -0.04 -12.79
C ILE A 11 2.66 -0.24 -14.27
N ILE A 12 1.77 0.60 -14.79
CA ILE A 12 1.45 0.62 -16.22
C ILE A 12 2.61 1.32 -16.95
N THR A 13 3.33 0.58 -17.77
CA THR A 13 4.47 1.08 -18.54
C THR A 13 4.02 1.73 -19.84
N ASP A 14 2.93 1.24 -20.43
CA ASP A 14 2.42 1.69 -21.72
C ASP A 14 0.90 1.53 -21.80
N GLU A 15 0.24 2.42 -22.53
CA GLU A 15 -1.22 2.42 -22.68
C GLU A 15 -1.63 2.81 -24.10
N HIS A 16 -2.53 2.01 -24.67
CA HIS A 16 -3.11 2.23 -25.98
C HIS A 16 -4.62 2.01 -25.97
N HIS A 17 -5.40 3.10 -25.96
CA HIS A 17 -6.87 3.12 -26.01
C HIS A 17 -7.57 2.43 -24.82
N CYS A 18 -6.97 2.42 -23.64
CA CYS A 18 -7.64 1.99 -22.42
C CYS A 18 -8.57 3.11 -21.90
N PRO A 19 -9.88 2.85 -21.73
CA PRO A 19 -10.83 3.85 -21.24
C PRO A 19 -10.71 4.11 -19.72
N PHE A 20 -9.98 3.27 -18.98
CA PHE A 20 -9.96 3.31 -17.52
C PHE A 20 -8.62 3.74 -16.93
N TYR A 21 -7.51 3.24 -17.48
CA TYR A 21 -6.18 3.45 -16.91
C TYR A 21 -5.24 4.14 -17.88
N SER A 22 -4.18 4.72 -17.36
CA SER A 22 -3.17 5.47 -18.12
C SER A 22 -1.76 5.03 -17.74
N ALA A 23 -0.80 5.28 -18.63
CA ALA A 23 0.61 5.03 -18.33
C ALA A 23 1.05 5.76 -17.05
N LYS A 24 1.93 5.13 -16.28
CA LYS A 24 2.44 5.54 -14.95
C LYS A 24 1.47 5.40 -13.78
N GLU A 25 0.24 4.92 -14.02
CA GLU A 25 -0.65 4.57 -12.92
C GLU A 25 -0.27 3.23 -12.30
N GLU A 26 -0.64 3.07 -11.03
CA GLU A 26 -0.27 1.92 -10.22
C GLU A 26 -1.50 1.24 -9.64
N PHE A 27 -1.41 -0.08 -9.51
CA PHE A 27 -2.39 -0.88 -8.79
C PHE A 27 -1.68 -1.88 -7.88
N GLU A 28 -2.32 -2.20 -6.77
CA GLU A 28 -1.74 -3.02 -5.70
C GLU A 28 -2.59 -4.26 -5.47
N VAL A 29 -1.94 -5.41 -5.36
CA VAL A 29 -2.56 -6.65 -4.91
C VAL A 29 -2.07 -6.96 -3.51
N SER A 30 -2.95 -6.88 -2.52
CA SER A 30 -2.67 -7.19 -1.12
C SER A 30 -3.81 -7.98 -0.50
N GLU A 31 -3.49 -9.04 0.24
CA GLU A 31 -4.45 -9.84 1.02
C GLU A 31 -5.73 -10.25 0.27
N ASN A 32 -5.61 -10.64 -1.01
CA ASN A 32 -6.70 -10.96 -1.94
C ASN A 32 -7.60 -9.78 -2.38
N ALA A 33 -7.19 -8.54 -2.09
CA ALA A 33 -7.80 -7.33 -2.61
C ALA A 33 -6.95 -6.74 -3.75
N LEU A 34 -7.63 -6.18 -4.74
CA LEU A 34 -7.02 -5.34 -5.77
C LEU A 34 -7.38 -3.88 -5.48
N LYS A 35 -6.37 -3.07 -5.16
CA LYS A 35 -6.52 -1.62 -5.06
C LYS A 35 -6.14 -0.99 -6.38
N ILE A 36 -7.01 -0.11 -6.85
CA ILE A 36 -6.88 0.65 -8.10
C ILE A 36 -6.68 2.13 -7.78
N PRO A 37 -6.23 2.97 -8.74
CA PRO A 37 -6.09 4.40 -8.51
C PRO A 37 -7.40 5.04 -8.01
N THR A 38 -7.26 5.97 -7.08
CA THR A 38 -8.39 6.65 -6.43
C THR A 38 -9.32 7.30 -7.46
N GLY A 39 -10.62 7.10 -7.31
CA GLY A 39 -11.64 7.70 -8.18
C GLY A 39 -11.81 7.01 -9.54
N LYS A 40 -11.13 5.88 -9.78
CA LYS A 40 -11.29 5.09 -11.00
C LYS A 40 -12.13 3.82 -10.76
N PRO A 41 -12.84 3.31 -11.79
CA PRO A 41 -13.57 2.06 -11.68
C PRO A 41 -12.63 0.84 -11.70
N VAL A 42 -13.09 -0.27 -11.14
CA VAL A 42 -12.42 -1.58 -11.27
C VAL A 42 -12.76 -2.18 -12.62
N CYS A 43 -11.76 -2.33 -13.49
CA CYS A 43 -11.92 -3.09 -14.73
C CYS A 43 -11.90 -4.58 -14.40
N LEU A 44 -13.04 -5.26 -14.58
CA LEU A 44 -13.17 -6.69 -14.30
C LEU A 44 -12.27 -7.57 -15.19
N ILE A 45 -11.95 -7.10 -16.41
CA ILE A 45 -11.02 -7.81 -17.31
C ILE A 45 -9.61 -7.77 -16.72
N LEU A 46 -9.13 -6.58 -16.35
CA LEU A 46 -7.83 -6.45 -15.69
C LEU A 46 -7.77 -7.25 -14.39
N ALA A 47 -8.84 -7.23 -13.59
CA ALA A 47 -8.90 -8.00 -12.35
C ALA A 47 -8.80 -9.52 -12.61
N GLN A 48 -9.46 -10.02 -13.65
CA GLN A 48 -9.36 -11.43 -14.07
C GLN A 48 -7.95 -11.77 -14.55
N ASP A 49 -7.33 -10.92 -15.36
CA ASP A 49 -5.96 -11.10 -15.84
C ASP A 49 -4.98 -11.15 -14.66
N ILE A 50 -5.14 -10.25 -13.68
CA ILE A 50 -4.32 -10.24 -12.46
C ILE A 50 -4.53 -11.51 -11.64
N VAL A 51 -5.77 -12.01 -11.50
CA VAL A 51 -6.04 -13.27 -10.79
C VAL A 51 -5.43 -14.48 -11.52
N ALA A 52 -5.47 -14.49 -12.86
CA ALA A 52 -4.83 -15.54 -13.66
C ALA A 52 -3.31 -15.52 -13.46
N LEU A 53 -2.69 -14.34 -13.60
CA LEU A 53 -1.28 -14.14 -13.27
C LEU A 53 -0.98 -14.52 -11.81
N ALA A 54 -1.93 -14.30 -10.89
CA ALA A 54 -1.78 -14.64 -9.48
C ALA A 54 -1.64 -16.15 -9.23
N SER A 55 -2.23 -16.95 -10.11
CA SER A 55 -2.30 -18.40 -10.03
C SER A 55 -1.16 -19.13 -10.74
N GLU A 56 -0.43 -18.43 -11.63
CA GLU A 56 0.66 -19.02 -12.41
C GLU A 56 1.97 -19.04 -11.61
N GLN A 57 2.34 -20.24 -11.11
CA GLN A 57 3.60 -20.49 -10.39
C GLN A 57 4.87 -20.13 -11.21
N ALA A 58 4.76 -20.05 -12.54
CA ALA A 58 5.88 -19.83 -13.47
C ALA A 58 6.51 -18.42 -13.39
N ILE A 59 5.80 -17.42 -12.84
CA ILE A 59 6.32 -16.05 -12.72
C ILE A 59 7.42 -15.98 -11.63
N LEU A 60 7.34 -16.85 -10.61
CA LEU A 60 8.28 -16.91 -9.49
C LEU A 60 9.65 -17.48 -9.91
N GLU A 61 9.68 -18.53 -10.74
CA GLU A 61 10.94 -19.18 -11.16
C GLU A 61 11.83 -18.27 -12.03
N LYS A 62 11.22 -17.35 -12.79
CA LYS A 62 11.95 -16.35 -13.58
C LYS A 62 12.49 -15.20 -12.72
N GLN A 63 11.83 -14.89 -11.61
CA GLN A 63 12.30 -13.87 -10.67
C GLN A 63 13.46 -14.36 -9.78
N GLU A 64 13.49 -15.65 -9.40
CA GLU A 64 14.56 -16.21 -8.56
C GLU A 64 15.91 -16.33 -9.27
N LYS A 65 15.94 -16.39 -10.61
CA LYS A 65 17.20 -16.59 -11.37
C LYS A 65 18.00 -15.32 -11.65
N GLY A 66 17.55 -14.13 -11.25
CA GLY A 66 18.36 -12.89 -11.27
C GLY A 66 18.94 -12.47 -12.63
N ILE A 67 18.56 -13.12 -13.73
CA ILE A 67 19.10 -12.92 -15.08
C ILE A 67 17.89 -12.84 -16.00
N GLY A 68 17.39 -11.63 -16.25
CA GLY A 68 16.31 -11.39 -17.20
C GLY A 68 15.57 -10.08 -16.99
N GLU A 69 15.12 -9.50 -18.10
CA GLU A 69 14.18 -8.37 -18.16
C GLU A 69 12.94 -8.65 -17.30
N GLN A 70 12.37 -7.61 -16.69
CA GLN A 70 11.14 -7.77 -15.91
C GLN A 70 10.04 -8.37 -16.80
N PRO A 71 9.26 -9.33 -16.29
CA PRO A 71 8.14 -9.87 -17.07
C PRO A 71 7.15 -8.73 -17.34
N GLU A 72 7.03 -8.36 -18.61
CA GLU A 72 6.00 -7.44 -19.10
C GLU A 72 4.70 -8.21 -19.27
N PHE A 73 3.64 -7.74 -18.63
CA PHE A 73 2.29 -8.26 -18.72
C PHE A 73 1.42 -7.35 -19.58
N LYS A 74 0.37 -7.90 -20.17
CA LYS A 74 -0.55 -7.16 -21.04
C LYS A 74 -1.98 -7.48 -20.67
N CYS A 75 -2.79 -6.45 -20.52
CA CYS A 75 -4.25 -6.56 -20.47
C CYS A 75 -4.80 -6.02 -21.78
N GLY A 76 -5.44 -6.88 -22.58
CA GLY A 76 -6.04 -6.54 -23.88
C GLY A 76 -7.51 -6.13 -23.81
N GLY A 77 -7.99 -5.71 -22.63
CA GLY A 77 -9.41 -5.52 -22.34
C GLY A 77 -10.00 -4.18 -22.82
N CYS A 78 -11.34 -4.15 -22.87
CA CYS A 78 -12.22 -2.98 -23.08
C CYS A 78 -12.04 -2.12 -24.36
N GLY A 79 -11.22 -2.56 -25.32
CA GLY A 79 -10.98 -1.84 -26.59
C GLY A 79 -9.56 -1.28 -26.74
N GLY A 80 -8.70 -1.52 -25.75
CA GLY A 80 -7.31 -1.09 -25.74
C GLY A 80 -6.37 -2.12 -25.15
N ILE A 81 -5.10 -1.77 -25.08
CA ILE A 81 -4.04 -2.60 -24.47
C ILE A 81 -3.28 -1.75 -23.48
N ILE A 82 -3.18 -2.22 -22.24
CA ILE A 82 -2.17 -1.71 -21.30
C ILE A 82 -1.05 -2.73 -21.15
N LYS A 83 0.18 -2.24 -21.13
CA LYS A 83 1.35 -3.01 -20.69
C LYS A 83 1.68 -2.59 -19.28
N PHE A 84 1.92 -3.56 -18.42
CA PHE A 84 2.28 -3.32 -17.03
C PHE A 84 3.34 -4.29 -16.60
N GLU A 85 4.17 -3.87 -15.66
CA GLU A 85 5.21 -4.70 -15.10
C GLU A 85 5.09 -4.72 -13.58
N TYR A 86 5.71 -5.73 -12.98
CA TYR A 86 5.93 -5.69 -11.54
C TYR A 86 6.79 -4.46 -11.26
N LYS A 87 6.19 -3.45 -10.60
CA LYS A 87 6.99 -2.41 -9.99
C LYS A 87 7.75 -3.16 -8.94
N LYS A 88 9.07 -3.37 -9.14
CA LYS A 88 9.93 -3.86 -8.07
C LYS A 88 9.60 -2.97 -6.88
N ALA A 89 8.83 -3.51 -5.95
CA ALA A 89 8.83 -2.99 -4.62
C ALA A 89 10.31 -2.84 -4.31
N LYS A 90 10.68 -1.76 -3.64
CA LYS A 90 11.93 -1.78 -2.90
C LYS A 90 11.82 -2.86 -1.81
N ASN A 91 11.67 -4.13 -2.20
CA ASN A 91 12.10 -5.33 -1.50
C ASN A 91 13.64 -5.33 -1.47
N TYR A 92 14.26 -4.19 -1.19
CA TYR A 92 15.46 -4.19 -0.40
C TYR A 92 15.01 -4.57 1.01
N SER A 93 14.76 -5.85 1.22
CA SER A 93 14.78 -6.42 2.55
C SER A 93 16.23 -6.79 2.90
N THR A 94 17.19 -5.96 2.48
CA THR A 94 18.55 -6.04 3.02
C THR A 94 18.44 -5.81 4.52
N LEU A 95 19.24 -6.51 5.31
CA LEU A 95 19.23 -6.38 6.76
C LEU A 95 19.29 -4.89 7.18
N GLN A 96 20.07 -4.09 6.46
CA GLN A 96 20.22 -2.65 6.66
C GLN A 96 18.91 -1.87 6.49
N MET A 97 18.10 -2.18 5.48
CA MET A 97 16.80 -1.52 5.27
C MET A 97 15.75 -2.00 6.28
N LYS A 98 15.74 -3.29 6.64
CA LYS A 98 14.89 -3.79 7.73
C LYS A 98 15.23 -3.13 9.06
N LEU A 99 16.52 -2.92 9.31
CA LEU A 99 17.01 -2.17 10.47
C LEU A 99 16.61 -0.69 10.38
N LEU A 100 16.61 -0.08 9.18
CA LEU A 100 16.17 1.29 8.98
C LEU A 100 14.67 1.45 9.29
N VAL A 101 13.82 0.58 8.75
CA VAL A 101 12.37 0.59 9.02
C VAL A 101 12.09 0.29 10.50
N ALA A 102 12.82 -0.65 11.11
CA ALA A 102 12.71 -0.91 12.54
C ALA A 102 13.20 0.27 13.39
N ALA A 103 14.23 0.99 12.94
CA ALA A 103 14.73 2.19 13.60
C ALA A 103 13.74 3.36 13.49
N GLU A 104 13.17 3.59 12.31
CA GLU A 104 12.09 4.58 12.07
C GLU A 104 10.85 4.24 12.91
N ARG A 105 10.43 2.97 12.95
CA ARG A 105 9.32 2.53 13.83
C ARG A 105 9.65 2.78 15.30
N LYS A 106 10.88 2.48 15.73
CA LYS A 106 11.35 2.74 17.11
C LYS A 106 11.46 4.24 17.43
N GLU A 107 11.75 5.07 16.44
CA GLU A 107 11.80 6.52 16.59
C GLU A 107 10.39 7.12 16.70
N LYS A 108 9.47 6.75 15.80
CA LYS A 108 8.05 7.10 15.91
C LYS A 108 7.48 6.67 17.26
N LEU A 109 7.72 5.41 17.67
CA LEU A 109 7.29 4.91 18.97
C LEU A 109 7.83 5.76 20.13
N ARG A 110 9.08 6.25 20.05
CA ARG A 110 9.64 7.14 21.09
C ARG A 110 8.94 8.49 21.17
N GLU A 111 8.44 9.02 20.07
CA GLU A 111 7.67 10.27 20.07
C GLU A 111 6.27 10.05 20.62
N ILE A 112 5.62 8.96 20.22
CA ILE A 112 4.29 8.56 20.68
C ILE A 112 4.28 8.23 22.17
N ILE A 113 5.27 7.51 22.68
CA ILE A 113 5.39 7.13 24.10
C ILE A 113 5.27 8.37 25.01
N LYS A 114 5.73 9.54 24.57
CA LYS A 114 5.64 10.78 25.34
C LYS A 114 4.20 11.25 25.58
N TYR A 115 3.27 10.84 24.73
CA TYR A 115 1.86 11.20 24.77
C TYR A 115 0.96 10.00 25.12
N ALA A 116 1.55 8.84 25.45
CA ALA A 116 0.79 7.64 25.78
C ALA A 116 -0.06 7.81 27.05
N ASP A 117 0.44 8.60 28.01
CA ASP A 117 -0.32 8.94 29.21
C ASP A 117 -1.50 9.87 28.87
N ASP A 118 -1.32 10.86 27.98
CA ASP A 118 -2.40 11.73 27.51
C ASP A 118 -3.49 10.93 26.78
N LEU A 119 -3.10 9.92 25.98
CA LEU A 119 -4.05 9.02 25.32
C LEU A 119 -4.86 8.22 26.34
N ARG A 120 -4.27 7.79 27.46
CA ARG A 120 -4.97 7.03 28.52
C ARG A 120 -5.98 7.85 29.31
N GLU A 121 -5.83 9.17 29.36
CA GLU A 121 -6.81 10.05 29.99
C GLU A 121 -8.14 10.09 29.22
N ILE A 122 -8.12 9.74 27.93
CA ILE A 122 -9.32 9.63 27.11
C ILE A 122 -10.02 8.31 27.45
N GLU A 123 -11.26 8.39 27.93
CA GLU A 123 -12.06 7.23 28.38
C GLU A 123 -12.09 6.10 27.33
N LEU A 124 -12.16 6.46 26.04
CA LEU A 124 -12.15 5.54 24.90
C LEU A 124 -10.90 4.64 24.84
N PHE A 125 -9.74 5.13 25.27
CA PHE A 125 -8.47 4.41 25.18
C PHE A 125 -7.97 3.90 26.54
N SER A 126 -8.64 4.26 27.63
CA SER A 126 -8.27 3.89 29.01
C SER A 126 -8.18 2.37 29.25
N SER A 127 -8.92 1.56 28.49
CA SER A 127 -8.94 0.10 28.60
C SER A 127 -7.90 -0.62 27.72
N LEU A 128 -7.16 0.11 26.88
CA LEU A 128 -6.19 -0.49 25.98
C LEU A 128 -4.93 -0.93 26.73
N ALA A 129 -4.39 -2.08 26.37
CA ALA A 129 -3.11 -2.54 26.88
C ALA A 129 -1.98 -1.62 26.39
N GLU A 130 -0.84 -1.65 27.07
CA GLU A 130 0.31 -0.81 26.72
C GLU A 130 0.80 -1.07 25.29
N ASP A 131 0.87 -2.33 24.87
CA ASP A 131 1.26 -2.70 23.50
C ASP A 131 0.23 -2.21 22.45
N ASP A 132 -1.07 -2.26 22.76
CA ASP A 132 -2.13 -1.79 21.87
C ASP A 132 -2.12 -0.26 21.72
N LEU A 133 -1.81 0.47 22.78
CA LEU A 133 -1.64 1.93 22.75
C LEU A 133 -0.44 2.35 21.89
N LEU A 134 0.66 1.58 21.98
CA LEU A 134 1.83 1.80 21.17
C LEU A 134 1.55 1.56 19.69
N ASP A 135 0.86 0.47 19.36
CA ASP A 135 0.46 0.17 17.99
C ASP A 135 -0.55 1.21 17.46
N LEU A 136 -1.55 1.60 18.25
CA LEU A 136 -2.48 2.69 17.91
C LEU A 136 -1.71 3.97 17.59
N GLY A 137 -0.75 4.33 18.43
CA GLY A 137 0.06 5.52 18.21
C GLY A 137 0.83 5.48 16.89
N THR A 138 1.26 4.31 16.41
CA THR A 138 1.93 4.22 15.10
C THR A 138 1.03 4.58 13.92
N LEU A 139 -0.29 4.60 14.12
CA LEU A 139 -1.30 4.98 13.14
C LEU A 139 -1.69 6.47 13.24
N LEU A 140 -1.25 7.16 14.29
CA LEU A 140 -1.53 8.58 14.49
C LEU A 140 -0.51 9.45 13.77
N GLU A 141 -0.97 10.58 13.24
CA GLU A 141 -0.13 11.60 12.63
C GLU A 141 -0.17 12.87 13.49
N PHE A 142 1.01 13.43 13.76
CA PHE A 142 1.13 14.72 14.43
C PHE A 142 1.10 15.83 13.38
N GLU A 143 0.06 16.66 13.43
CA GLU A 143 -0.07 17.81 12.55
C GLU A 143 0.23 19.10 13.33
N HIS A 144 1.08 19.95 12.77
CA HIS A 144 1.41 21.24 13.37
C HIS A 144 0.46 22.31 12.84
N TYR A 145 -0.10 23.11 13.75
CA TYR A 145 -0.95 24.23 13.40
C TYR A 145 -0.38 25.53 13.95
N ASP A 146 -0.33 26.54 13.09
CA ASP A 146 0.07 27.88 13.48
C ASP A 146 -0.95 28.51 14.44
N TRP A 147 -0.47 29.47 15.23
CA TRP A 147 -1.33 30.20 16.15
C TRP A 147 -2.44 30.95 15.39
N GLY A 148 -3.69 30.74 15.80
CA GLY A 148 -4.88 31.30 15.16
C GLY A 148 -5.51 30.42 14.08
N TYR A 149 -4.96 29.22 13.82
CA TYR A 149 -5.55 28.25 12.91
C TYR A 149 -6.79 27.57 13.51
N PHE A 150 -7.85 27.41 12.70
CA PHE A 150 -9.07 26.72 13.10
C PHE A 150 -8.97 25.23 12.76
N VAL A 151 -8.70 24.38 13.77
CA VAL A 151 -8.49 22.93 13.60
C VAL A 151 -9.78 22.19 13.25
N SER A 152 -10.91 22.58 13.84
CA SER A 152 -12.22 21.98 13.55
C SER A 152 -13.36 22.97 13.79
N GLN A 153 -14.45 22.83 13.03
CA GLN A 153 -15.63 23.69 13.14
C GLN A 153 -16.88 22.88 13.54
N LYS A 154 -17.67 23.46 14.47
CA LYS A 154 -18.95 22.87 14.88
C LYS A 154 -19.88 22.68 13.67
N GLY A 155 -20.36 21.46 13.48
CA GLY A 155 -21.25 21.07 12.38
C GLY A 155 -20.54 20.45 11.18
N GLN A 156 -19.20 20.45 11.17
CA GLN A 156 -18.41 19.68 10.21
C GLN A 156 -18.42 18.20 10.61
N ALA A 157 -18.63 17.31 9.63
CA ALA A 157 -18.53 15.87 9.85
C ALA A 157 -17.05 15.50 10.09
N GLY A 158 -16.80 14.69 11.13
CA GLY A 158 -15.50 14.07 11.34
C GLY A 158 -15.26 12.95 10.31
N THR A 159 -13.98 12.73 10.00
CA THR A 159 -13.47 11.57 9.24
C THR A 159 -12.80 10.59 10.16
#